data_AF-A0A6V7WXI1-F1
#
_entry.id   AF-A0A6V7WXI1-F1
#
_cell.length_a   1.000
_cell.length_b   1.000
_cell.length_c   1.000
_cell.angle_alpha   90.00
_cell.angle_beta   90.00
_cell.angle_gamma   90.00
#
_symmetry.space_group_name_H-M   'P 1'
#
loop_
_entity.id
_entity.type
_entity.pdbx_description
1 polymer ?
#
loop_
_entity_poly.entity_id
_entity_poly.type
_entity_poly.pdbx_seq_one_letter_code
_entity_poly.pdbx_strand_id
1 'polypeptide(L)'
;MAPSNSKRSKSSSKSKHNALSSASLRNFFKLEDELSKHLDTDKICDDVRKILAEIRSNLSSNQDKHPTHSKSSHERSSALILAVKLRNMNRLFTFRNKQANTKLAEVRQKVEDHYLSLQNVSSEIAHMKKNIETCLDFRADIYDIELVNAEESSSNSKEMIDNHDKEEKLDDHQLFLQRLNNELNERKSLLSNLNELEGRKSALLSDIKGKEQRLSQIGPKIVSIKKMAEPLLDLLGVSRGKKTTQKKTK
;
A
#
# COMPACT_ATOMS: atom_id res chain seq x y z
N MET A 1 10.94 24.02 84.47
CA MET A 1 12.12 23.22 84.81
C MET A 1 12.04 21.90 84.07
N ALA A 2 12.82 21.74 83.00
CA ALA A 2 12.95 20.49 82.24
C ALA A 2 14.42 20.05 82.33
N PRO A 3 14.73 18.78 82.64
CA PRO A 3 16.10 18.36 82.87
C PRO A 3 16.82 18.05 81.55
N SER A 4 18.02 18.59 81.44
CA SER A 4 19.02 18.25 80.42
C SER A 4 19.53 16.83 80.68
N ASN A 5 19.37 15.93 79.70
CA ASN A 5 19.94 14.59 79.77
C ASN A 5 21.01 14.39 78.68
N SER A 6 22.24 14.28 79.16
CA SER A 6 23.48 14.01 78.44
C SER A 6 23.40 12.69 77.67
N LYS A 7 23.40 12.76 76.33
CA LYS A 7 23.63 11.58 75.48
C LYS A 7 25.12 11.27 75.42
N ARG A 8 25.55 10.38 76.32
CA ARG A 8 26.86 9.72 76.30
C ARG A 8 26.98 8.88 75.03
N SER A 9 27.85 9.29 74.12
CA SER A 9 28.21 8.57 72.90
C SER A 9 28.95 7.27 73.23
N LYS A 10 28.37 6.13 72.86
CA LYS A 10 29.09 4.84 72.80
C LYS A 10 28.73 4.09 71.51
N SER A 11 29.79 3.74 70.78
CA SER A 11 29.89 2.76 69.68
C SER A 11 29.50 3.16 68.24
N SER A 12 30.30 4.03 67.60
CA SER A 12 30.32 4.17 66.11
C SER A 12 31.36 3.26 65.41
N SER A 13 32.15 2.48 66.17
CA SER A 13 33.23 1.66 65.64
C SER A 13 32.77 0.34 65.00
N LYS A 14 31.68 -0.30 65.47
CA LYS A 14 31.20 -1.57 64.89
C LYS A 14 30.57 -1.42 63.49
N SER A 15 29.94 -0.29 63.20
CA SER A 15 29.27 -0.04 61.90
C SER A 15 30.28 0.19 60.76
N LYS A 16 31.38 0.91 61.02
CA LYS A 16 32.41 1.21 60.02
C LYS A 16 33.19 -0.03 59.58
N HIS A 17 33.55 -0.93 60.49
CA HIS A 17 34.24 -2.18 60.14
C HIS A 17 33.38 -3.13 59.27
N ASN A 18 32.06 -3.22 59.52
CA ASN A 18 31.15 -4.00 58.68
C ASN A 18 30.96 -3.38 57.28
N ALA A 19 30.91 -2.04 57.19
CA ALA A 19 30.78 -1.35 55.91
C ALA A 19 32.04 -1.51 55.04
N LEU A 20 33.25 -1.34 55.61
CA LEU A 20 34.51 -1.57 54.90
C LEU A 20 34.68 -3.04 54.49
N SER A 21 34.29 -3.99 55.34
CA SER A 21 34.27 -5.41 55.00
C SER A 21 33.30 -5.72 53.85
N SER A 22 32.10 -5.11 53.85
CA SER A 22 31.12 -5.28 52.78
C SER A 22 31.52 -4.68 51.43
N ALA A 23 32.28 -3.58 51.46
CA ALA A 23 32.81 -2.94 50.26
C ALA A 23 33.98 -3.77 49.69
N SER A 24 34.84 -4.27 50.57
CA SER A 24 35.92 -5.21 50.20
C SER A 24 35.37 -6.51 49.61
N LEU A 25 34.32 -7.09 50.19
CA LEU A 25 33.62 -8.27 49.66
C LEU A 25 33.00 -8.02 48.28
N ARG A 26 32.34 -6.87 48.08
CA ARG A 26 31.79 -6.51 46.76
C ARG A 26 32.89 -6.37 45.72
N ASN A 27 34.04 -5.80 46.07
CA ASN A 27 35.16 -5.67 45.17
C ASN A 27 35.82 -7.03 44.86
N PHE A 28 35.89 -7.93 45.83
CA PHE A 28 36.34 -9.31 45.63
C PHE A 28 35.44 -10.06 44.64
N PHE A 29 34.12 -10.00 44.82
CA PHE A 29 33.20 -10.65 43.88
C PHE A 29 33.25 -10.04 42.49
N LYS A 30 33.39 -8.70 42.37
CA LYS A 30 33.59 -8.05 41.06
C LYS A 30 34.84 -8.55 40.34
N LEU A 31 35.97 -8.70 41.06
CA LEU A 31 37.20 -9.22 40.48
C LEU A 31 37.03 -10.68 40.02
N GLU A 32 36.40 -11.53 40.83
CA GLU A 32 36.09 -12.91 40.43
C GLU A 32 35.12 -12.98 39.24
N ASP A 33 34.14 -12.07 39.19
CA ASP A 33 33.17 -11.99 38.10
C ASP A 33 33.86 -11.55 36.79
N GLU A 34 34.87 -10.66 36.83
CA GLU A 34 35.72 -10.34 35.69
C GLU A 34 36.58 -11.54 35.25
N LEU A 35 37.16 -12.29 36.21
CA LEU A 35 37.91 -13.51 35.90
C LEU A 35 37.03 -14.58 35.23
N SER A 36 35.75 -14.68 35.63
CA SER A 36 34.78 -15.61 35.04
C SER A 36 34.54 -15.36 33.54
N LYS A 37 34.67 -14.11 33.07
CA LYS A 37 34.49 -13.77 31.65
C LYS A 37 35.57 -14.39 30.76
N HIS A 38 36.78 -14.52 31.28
CA HIS A 38 37.94 -15.05 30.56
C HIS A 38 38.16 -16.55 30.75
N LEU A 39 37.37 -17.20 31.59
CA LEU A 39 37.54 -18.61 31.90
C LEU A 39 36.84 -19.49 30.85
N ASP A 40 37.60 -20.41 30.25
CA ASP A 40 37.07 -21.37 29.28
C ASP A 40 36.15 -22.37 29.97
N THR A 41 35.00 -22.65 29.36
CA THR A 41 34.00 -23.59 29.89
C THR A 41 34.58 -24.99 30.06
N ASP A 42 35.45 -25.40 29.15
CA ASP A 42 36.09 -26.72 29.18
C ASP A 42 37.04 -26.85 30.36
N LYS A 43 37.80 -25.78 30.66
CA LYS A 43 38.68 -25.71 31.83
C LYS A 43 37.88 -25.77 33.14
N ILE A 44 36.74 -25.08 33.22
CA ILE A 44 35.84 -25.16 34.40
C ILE A 44 35.34 -26.60 34.57
N CYS A 45 34.91 -27.24 33.49
CA CYS A 45 34.44 -28.62 33.53
C CYS A 45 35.56 -29.60 33.93
N ASP A 46 36.78 -29.41 33.43
CA ASP A 46 37.95 -30.20 33.79
C ASP A 46 38.30 -30.03 35.28
N ASP A 47 38.30 -28.80 35.79
CA ASP A 47 38.62 -28.51 37.18
C ASP A 47 37.53 -29.01 38.14
N VAL A 48 36.26 -28.91 37.77
CA VAL A 48 35.15 -29.54 38.51
C VAL A 48 35.33 -31.07 38.53
N ARG A 49 35.69 -31.69 37.40
CA ARG A 49 35.96 -33.14 37.33
C ARG A 49 37.11 -33.55 38.23
N LYS A 50 38.21 -32.78 38.29
CA LYS A 50 39.33 -33.01 39.21
C LYS A 50 38.92 -32.89 40.67
N ILE A 51 38.20 -31.83 41.04
CA ILE A 51 37.72 -31.63 42.42
C ILE A 51 36.79 -32.79 42.85
N LEU A 52 35.89 -33.24 41.98
CA LEU A 52 35.02 -34.38 42.26
C LEU A 52 35.79 -35.70 42.40
N ALA A 53 36.83 -35.92 41.59
CA ALA A 53 37.71 -37.08 41.71
C ALA A 53 38.52 -37.08 43.03
N GLU A 54 39.01 -35.91 43.46
CA GLU A 54 39.69 -35.73 44.74
C GLU A 54 38.74 -35.98 45.92
N ILE A 55 37.52 -35.45 45.87
CA ILE A 55 36.48 -35.70 46.88
C ILE A 55 36.18 -37.20 46.98
N ARG A 56 36.00 -37.87 45.83
CA ARG A 56 35.75 -39.31 45.77
C ARG A 56 36.89 -40.13 46.39
N SER A 57 38.13 -39.78 46.09
CA SER A 57 39.31 -40.48 46.62
C SER A 57 39.46 -40.31 48.14
N ASN A 58 39.15 -39.13 48.67
CA ASN A 58 39.13 -38.85 50.11
C ASN A 58 38.01 -39.59 50.85
N LEU A 59 36.86 -39.81 50.19
CA LEU A 59 35.75 -40.59 50.72
C LEU A 59 36.06 -42.10 50.73
N SER A 60 36.63 -42.63 49.66
CA SER A 60 37.02 -44.05 49.58
C SER A 60 38.11 -44.42 50.58
N SER A 61 39.10 -43.54 50.81
CA SER A 61 40.17 -43.77 51.78
C SER A 61 39.70 -43.84 53.24
N ASN A 62 38.48 -43.37 53.54
CA ASN A 62 37.87 -43.39 54.87
C ASN A 62 37.12 -44.69 55.19
N GLN A 63 36.83 -45.55 54.20
CA GLN A 63 36.12 -46.82 54.45
C GLN A 63 37.05 -47.93 54.97
N ASP A 64 38.35 -47.85 54.71
CA ASP A 64 39.31 -48.95 54.95
C ASP A 64 40.13 -48.81 56.27
N LYS A 65 39.92 -47.76 57.08
CA LYS A 65 40.77 -47.47 58.26
C LYS A 65 39.95 -47.18 59.53
N HIS A 66 40.28 -47.86 60.63
CA HIS A 66 39.72 -47.58 61.97
C HIS A 66 39.93 -46.10 62.38
N PRO A 67 38.98 -45.49 63.11
CA PRO A 67 38.97 -44.04 63.34
C PRO A 67 40.06 -43.62 64.33
N THR A 68 41.22 -43.19 63.82
CA THR A 68 42.17 -42.39 64.60
C THR A 68 41.71 -40.93 64.60
N HIS A 69 41.39 -40.38 65.77
CA HIS A 69 40.78 -39.04 65.93
C HIS A 69 41.55 -37.88 65.27
N SER A 70 42.88 -37.95 65.15
CA SER A 70 43.70 -36.85 64.62
C SER A 70 43.70 -36.75 63.08
N LYS A 71 43.75 -37.89 62.37
CA LYS A 71 43.71 -37.93 60.88
C LYS A 71 42.35 -37.50 60.33
N SER A 72 41.28 -37.84 61.06
CA SER A 72 39.90 -37.48 60.72
C SER A 72 39.66 -35.96 60.66
N SER A 73 40.36 -35.17 61.48
CA SER A 73 40.19 -33.70 61.48
C SER A 73 40.78 -33.05 60.22
N HIS A 74 42.00 -33.42 59.84
CA HIS A 74 42.68 -32.87 58.65
C HIS A 74 41.96 -33.26 57.35
N GLU A 75 41.51 -34.51 57.25
CA GLU A 75 40.75 -34.99 56.08
C GLU A 75 39.38 -34.30 55.96
N ARG A 76 38.69 -34.03 57.08
CA ARG A 76 37.46 -33.23 57.10
C ARG A 76 37.72 -31.78 56.68
N SER A 77 38.79 -31.16 57.16
CA SER A 77 39.19 -29.81 56.72
C SER A 77 39.50 -29.77 55.22
N SER A 78 40.17 -30.80 54.69
CA SER A 78 40.45 -30.92 53.25
C SER A 78 39.16 -31.06 52.42
N ALA A 79 38.22 -31.91 52.85
CA ALA A 79 36.92 -32.07 52.19
C ALA A 79 36.10 -30.76 52.18
N LEU A 80 36.13 -29.99 53.27
CA LEU A 80 35.46 -28.69 53.34
C LEU A 80 36.08 -27.68 52.36
N ILE A 81 37.40 -27.65 52.22
CA ILE A 81 38.09 -26.79 51.24
C ILE A 81 37.69 -27.16 49.81
N LEU A 82 37.62 -28.46 49.49
CA LEU A 82 37.17 -28.94 48.18
C LEU A 82 35.71 -28.57 47.91
N ALA A 83 34.83 -28.69 48.91
CA ALA A 83 33.43 -28.28 48.79
C ALA A 83 33.29 -26.76 48.55
N VAL A 84 34.10 -25.94 49.22
CA VAL A 84 34.13 -24.48 48.99
C VAL A 84 34.64 -24.15 47.59
N LYS A 85 35.68 -24.83 47.10
CA LYS A 85 36.17 -24.69 45.72
C LYS A 85 35.09 -25.05 44.69
N LEU A 86 34.38 -26.16 44.89
CA LEU A 86 33.28 -26.58 44.02
C LEU A 86 32.14 -25.55 44.00
N ARG A 87 31.76 -25.02 45.17
CA ARG A 87 30.76 -23.96 45.29
C ARG A 87 31.20 -22.70 44.55
N ASN A 88 32.49 -22.35 44.61
CA ASN A 88 33.01 -21.20 43.88
C ASN A 88 32.91 -21.42 42.36
N MET A 89 33.33 -22.59 41.87
CA MET A 89 33.25 -22.93 40.44
C MET A 89 31.81 -22.92 39.91
N ASN A 90 30.85 -23.43 40.70
CA ASN A 90 29.44 -23.36 40.34
C ASN A 90 28.94 -21.90 40.22
N ARG A 91 29.37 -21.02 41.13
CA ARG A 91 29.03 -19.60 41.07
C ARG A 91 29.60 -18.94 39.81
N LEU A 92 30.87 -19.20 39.49
CA LEU A 92 31.51 -18.65 38.30
C LEU A 92 30.78 -19.11 37.03
N PHE A 93 30.46 -20.40 36.94
CA PHE A 93 29.72 -20.97 35.82
C PHE A 93 28.33 -20.35 35.66
N THR A 94 27.55 -20.26 36.75
CA THR A 94 26.20 -19.69 36.71
C THR A 94 26.22 -18.21 36.34
N PHE A 95 27.18 -17.44 36.85
CA PHE A 95 27.37 -16.04 36.47
C PHE A 95 27.70 -15.88 34.98
N ARG A 96 28.65 -16.66 34.47
CA ARG A 96 29.02 -16.65 33.05
C ARG A 96 27.84 -17.03 32.16
N ASN A 97 27.10 -18.07 32.52
CA ASN A 97 25.92 -18.52 31.78
C ASN A 97 24.86 -17.41 31.72
N LYS A 98 24.60 -16.74 32.86
CA LYS A 98 23.70 -15.58 32.88
C LYS A 98 24.18 -14.48 31.93
N GLN A 99 25.46 -14.14 31.93
CA GLN A 99 26.00 -13.13 31.03
C GLN A 99 25.94 -13.54 29.54
N ALA A 100 26.15 -14.82 29.23
CA ALA A 100 26.00 -15.34 27.88
C ALA A 100 24.54 -15.22 27.42
N ASN A 101 23.59 -15.57 28.30
CA ASN A 101 22.16 -15.44 28.00
C ASN A 101 21.73 -13.99 27.82
N THR A 102 22.25 -13.04 28.60
CA THR A 102 21.92 -11.62 28.38
C THR A 102 22.47 -11.12 27.04
N LYS A 103 23.71 -11.46 26.69
CA LYS A 103 24.28 -11.12 25.37
C LYS A 103 23.47 -11.74 24.23
N LEU A 104 23.06 -12.99 24.39
CA LEU A 104 22.21 -13.67 23.40
C LEU A 104 20.85 -12.99 23.27
N ALA A 105 20.22 -12.59 24.38
CA ALA A 105 18.96 -11.87 24.38
C ALA A 105 19.08 -10.50 23.70
N GLU A 106 20.17 -9.76 23.93
CA GLU A 106 20.43 -8.48 23.26
C GLU A 106 20.57 -8.65 21.73
N VAL A 107 21.30 -9.67 21.28
CA VAL A 107 21.44 -9.97 19.84
C VAL A 107 20.11 -10.40 19.25
N ARG A 108 19.37 -11.26 19.95
CA ARG A 108 18.04 -11.73 19.54
C ARG A 108 17.07 -10.56 19.39
N GLN A 109 17.03 -9.64 20.35
CA GLN A 109 16.18 -8.45 20.29
C GLN A 109 16.49 -7.61 19.06
N LYS A 110 17.77 -7.38 18.76
CA LYS A 110 18.17 -6.66 17.53
C LYS A 110 17.68 -7.37 16.28
N VAL A 111 17.79 -8.70 16.21
CA VAL A 111 17.28 -9.47 15.06
C VAL A 111 15.76 -9.35 14.94
N GLU A 112 15.03 -9.42 16.06
CA GLU A 112 13.57 -9.26 16.09
C GLU A 112 13.15 -7.86 15.60
N ASP A 113 13.87 -6.80 16.01
CA ASP A 113 13.62 -5.43 15.55
C ASP A 113 13.83 -5.28 14.03
N HIS A 114 14.90 -5.87 13.49
CA HIS A 114 15.17 -5.85 12.05
C HIS A 114 14.14 -6.67 11.28
N TYR A 115 13.72 -7.81 11.82
CA TYR A 115 12.69 -8.65 11.23
C TYR A 115 11.35 -7.91 11.15
N LEU A 116 10.97 -7.19 12.21
CA LEU A 116 9.76 -6.36 12.22
C LEU A 116 9.85 -5.24 11.17
N SER A 117 11.00 -4.56 11.07
CA SER A 117 11.21 -3.54 10.04
C SER A 117 11.08 -4.12 8.62
N LEU A 118 11.66 -5.29 8.38
CA LEU A 118 11.55 -5.98 7.10
C LEU A 118 10.11 -6.38 6.77
N GLN A 119 9.35 -6.87 7.76
CA GLN A 119 7.95 -7.22 7.59
C GLN A 119 7.10 -5.99 7.23
N ASN A 120 7.34 -4.85 7.87
CA ASN A 120 6.65 -3.60 7.57
C ASN A 120 6.91 -3.17 6.12
N VAL A 121 8.17 -3.13 5.69
CA VAL A 121 8.55 -2.75 4.32
C VAL A 121 7.99 -3.76 3.30
N SER A 122 8.02 -5.05 3.59
CA SER A 122 7.44 -6.07 2.69
C SER A 122 5.93 -5.87 2.50
N SER A 123 5.21 -5.53 3.58
CA SER A 123 3.79 -5.22 3.51
C SER A 123 3.52 -3.96 2.69
N GLU A 124 4.32 -2.92 2.87
CA GLU A 124 4.24 -1.68 2.10
C GLU A 124 4.47 -1.93 0.61
N ILE A 125 5.51 -2.69 0.25
CA ILE A 125 5.78 -3.08 -1.14
C ILE A 125 4.59 -3.85 -1.73
N ALA A 126 4.01 -4.80 -0.98
CA ALA A 126 2.85 -5.55 -1.44
C ALA A 126 1.63 -4.64 -1.69
N HIS A 127 1.38 -3.68 -0.79
CA HIS A 127 0.32 -2.68 -0.95
C HIS A 127 0.57 -1.78 -2.16
N MET A 128 1.80 -1.30 -2.34
CA MET A 128 2.17 -0.49 -3.50
C MET A 128 2.01 -1.25 -4.81
N LYS A 129 2.42 -2.52 -4.87
CA LYS A 129 2.21 -3.38 -6.05
C LYS A 129 0.73 -3.54 -6.38
N LYS A 130 -0.10 -3.81 -5.37
CA LYS A 130 -1.55 -3.90 -5.55
C LYS A 130 -2.12 -2.58 -6.08
N ASN A 131 -1.68 -1.44 -5.55
CA ASN A 131 -2.12 -0.13 -6.05
C ASN A 131 -1.70 0.09 -7.51
N ILE A 132 -0.47 -0.28 -7.88
CA ILE A 132 0.01 -0.20 -9.27
C ILE A 132 -0.87 -1.07 -10.17
N GLU A 133 -1.16 -2.31 -9.79
CA GLU A 133 -2.07 -3.18 -10.53
C GLU A 133 -3.45 -2.53 -10.70
N THR A 134 -4.04 -1.98 -9.64
CA THR A 134 -5.33 -1.27 -9.76
C THR A 134 -5.26 -0.02 -10.66
N CYS A 135 -4.14 0.68 -10.69
CA CYS A 135 -3.94 1.82 -11.57
C CYS A 135 -3.71 1.39 -13.03
N LEU A 136 -3.09 0.24 -13.27
CA LEU A 136 -2.90 -0.32 -14.62
C LEU A 136 -4.19 -0.95 -15.16
N ASP A 137 -5.01 -1.54 -14.28
CA ASP A 137 -6.34 -2.05 -14.61
C ASP A 137 -7.35 -0.94 -14.90
N PHE A 138 -6.99 0.32 -14.63
CA PHE A 138 -7.79 1.47 -15.04
C PHE A 138 -7.85 1.55 -16.57
N ARG A 139 -8.91 0.98 -17.13
CA ARG A 139 -9.30 1.22 -18.52
C ARG A 139 -10.18 2.45 -18.55
N ALA A 140 -9.69 3.51 -19.16
CA ALA A 140 -10.54 4.63 -19.52
C ALA A 140 -11.43 4.22 -20.71
N ASP A 141 -12.70 4.60 -20.69
CA ASP A 141 -13.69 4.34 -21.76
C ASP A 141 -13.29 4.90 -23.14
N ILE A 142 -12.19 5.66 -23.18
CA ILE A 142 -11.60 6.28 -24.36
C ILE A 142 -11.16 5.23 -25.40
N TYR A 143 -10.80 4.01 -24.98
CA TYR A 143 -10.33 2.95 -25.88
C TYR A 143 -11.45 2.27 -26.69
N ASP A 144 -12.71 2.42 -26.28
CA ASP A 144 -13.86 1.82 -26.99
C ASP A 144 -14.43 2.75 -28.07
N ILE A 145 -13.89 3.98 -28.21
CA ILE A 145 -14.37 4.96 -29.18
C ILE A 145 -13.64 4.76 -30.51
N GLU A 146 -14.36 4.30 -31.52
CA GLU A 146 -13.88 4.25 -32.89
C GLU A 146 -13.73 5.69 -33.43
N LEU A 147 -12.48 6.13 -33.59
CA LEU A 147 -12.10 7.45 -34.08
C LEU A 147 -11.78 7.39 -35.58
N VAL A 148 -12.20 8.42 -36.34
CA VAL A 148 -11.88 8.58 -37.77
C VAL A 148 -10.36 8.62 -37.99
N ASN A 149 -9.84 7.85 -38.96
CA ASN A 149 -8.39 7.71 -39.20
C ASN A 149 -7.69 9.07 -39.37
N ALA A 150 -6.43 9.15 -38.91
CA ALA A 150 -5.65 10.41 -38.93
C ALA A 150 -5.55 11.01 -40.34
N GLU A 151 -5.37 10.18 -41.37
CA GLU A 151 -5.29 10.62 -42.77
C GLU A 151 -6.59 11.26 -43.27
N GLU A 152 -7.74 10.73 -42.85
CA GLU A 152 -9.05 11.26 -43.22
C GLU A 152 -9.34 12.59 -42.50
N SER A 153 -8.93 12.72 -41.23
CA SER A 153 -9.08 13.97 -40.47
C SER A 153 -8.25 15.12 -41.05
N SER A 154 -6.97 14.87 -41.39
CA SER A 154 -6.10 15.91 -41.98
C SER A 154 -6.58 16.37 -43.36
N SER A 155 -7.20 15.48 -44.14
CA SER A 155 -7.75 15.81 -45.47
C SER A 155 -9.04 16.64 -45.41
N ASN A 156 -9.89 16.39 -44.41
CA ASN A 156 -11.17 17.09 -44.25
C ASN A 156 -11.02 18.44 -43.53
N SER A 157 -10.05 18.54 -42.63
CA SER A 157 -9.78 19.76 -41.88
C SER A 157 -8.77 20.66 -42.61
N LYS A 158 -9.27 21.67 -43.33
CA LYS A 158 -8.43 22.75 -43.92
C LYS A 158 -7.53 23.46 -42.90
N GLU A 159 -7.86 23.41 -41.61
CA GLU A 159 -7.08 24.01 -40.52
C GLU A 159 -5.87 23.16 -40.07
N MET A 160 -5.81 21.87 -40.41
CA MET A 160 -4.66 21.00 -40.09
C MET A 160 -3.47 21.23 -41.04
N ILE A 161 -3.74 21.65 -42.29
CA ILE A 161 -2.70 21.93 -43.29
C ILE A 161 -1.79 23.11 -42.86
N ASP A 162 -2.32 24.08 -42.12
CA ASP A 162 -1.57 25.24 -41.60
C ASP A 162 -0.81 24.93 -40.30
N ASN A 163 -1.12 23.79 -39.66
CA ASN A 163 -0.49 23.33 -38.42
C ASN A 163 0.41 22.10 -38.61
N HIS A 164 0.54 21.59 -39.84
CA HIS A 164 1.39 20.44 -40.17
C HIS A 164 2.86 20.66 -39.75
N ASP A 165 3.36 21.91 -39.81
CA ASP A 165 4.71 22.28 -39.34
C ASP A 165 4.87 22.19 -37.80
N LYS A 166 3.78 22.11 -37.04
CA LYS A 166 3.76 21.99 -35.57
C LYS A 166 3.48 20.57 -35.10
N GLU A 167 2.84 19.74 -35.92
CA GLU A 167 2.48 18.36 -35.59
C GLU A 167 3.71 17.44 -35.45
N GLU A 168 4.79 17.68 -36.20
CA GLU A 168 6.05 16.89 -36.10
C GLU A 168 6.76 17.01 -34.74
N LYS A 169 6.30 17.88 -33.83
CA LYS A 169 6.87 18.10 -32.50
C LYS A 169 5.93 17.81 -31.32
N LEU A 170 4.70 17.36 -31.58
CA LEU A 170 3.74 17.13 -30.50
C LEU A 170 3.85 15.69 -29.95
N ASP A 171 3.71 15.58 -28.63
CA ASP A 171 3.61 14.32 -27.90
C ASP A 171 2.41 13.49 -28.40
N ASP A 172 2.53 12.17 -28.46
CA ASP A 172 1.50 11.27 -29.02
C ASP A 172 0.12 11.47 -28.35
N HIS A 173 0.13 11.72 -27.04
CA HIS A 173 -1.09 12.02 -26.28
C HIS A 173 -1.74 13.34 -26.72
N GLN A 174 -0.93 14.35 -27.04
CA GLN A 174 -1.43 15.65 -27.46
C GLN A 174 -2.03 15.61 -28.88
N LEU A 175 -1.43 14.82 -29.78
CA LEU A 175 -2.01 14.52 -31.09
C LEU A 175 -3.37 13.80 -30.95
N PHE A 176 -3.45 12.83 -30.04
CA PHE A 176 -4.70 12.12 -29.75
C PHE A 176 -5.81 13.05 -29.21
N LEU A 177 -5.47 13.97 -28.31
CA LEU A 177 -6.40 14.99 -27.81
C LEU A 177 -6.88 15.94 -28.92
N GLN A 178 -5.99 16.35 -29.83
CA GLN A 178 -6.38 17.18 -30.97
C GLN A 178 -7.36 16.45 -31.89
N ARG A 179 -7.09 15.17 -32.19
CA ARG A 179 -8.00 14.32 -32.98
C ARG A 179 -9.38 14.21 -32.32
N LEU A 180 -9.45 13.97 -31.01
CA LEU A 180 -10.71 13.92 -30.25
C LEU A 180 -11.49 15.24 -30.35
N ASN A 181 -10.81 16.37 -30.21
CA ASN A 181 -11.44 17.68 -30.29
C ASN A 181 -11.97 17.98 -31.69
N ASN A 182 -11.23 17.61 -32.74
CA ASN A 182 -11.66 17.78 -34.12
C ASN A 182 -12.93 16.99 -34.40
N GLU A 183 -12.96 15.70 -34.06
CA GLU A 183 -14.14 14.86 -34.28
C GLU A 183 -15.35 15.34 -33.47
N LEU A 184 -15.13 15.82 -32.24
CA LEU A 184 -16.18 16.42 -31.43
C LEU A 184 -16.78 17.66 -32.11
N ASN A 185 -15.93 18.53 -32.68
CA ASN A 185 -16.36 19.71 -33.41
C ASN A 185 -17.11 19.36 -34.69
N GLU A 186 -16.66 18.34 -35.43
CA GLU A 186 -17.36 17.82 -36.61
C GLU A 186 -18.74 17.28 -36.24
N ARG A 187 -18.84 16.44 -35.20
CA ARG A 187 -20.13 15.92 -34.71
C ARG A 187 -21.08 17.05 -34.29
N LYS A 188 -20.58 18.10 -33.63
CA LYS A 188 -21.39 19.28 -33.29
C LYS A 188 -21.87 20.03 -34.54
N SER A 189 -21.01 20.21 -35.53
CA SER A 189 -21.37 20.85 -36.80
C SER A 189 -22.44 20.05 -37.54
N LEU A 190 -22.27 18.72 -37.64
CA LEU A 190 -23.24 17.82 -38.26
C LEU A 190 -24.59 17.83 -37.53
N LEU A 191 -24.61 17.83 -36.20
CA LEU A 191 -25.84 17.97 -35.42
C LEU A 191 -26.54 19.30 -35.65
N SER A 192 -25.78 20.40 -35.73
CA SER A 192 -26.33 21.72 -36.07
C SER A 192 -26.98 21.70 -37.47
N ASN A 193 -26.28 21.16 -38.46
CA ASN A 193 -26.78 21.02 -39.83
C ASN A 193 -28.04 20.13 -39.89
N LEU A 194 -28.06 19.04 -39.14
CA LEU A 194 -29.22 18.15 -39.04
C LEU A 194 -30.43 18.91 -38.48
N ASN A 195 -30.25 19.63 -37.38
CA ASN A 195 -31.32 20.45 -36.77
C ASN A 195 -31.83 21.53 -37.74
N GLU A 196 -30.94 22.19 -38.48
CA GLU A 196 -31.35 23.15 -39.52
C GLU A 196 -32.18 22.48 -40.63
N LEU A 197 -31.72 21.33 -41.13
CA LEU A 197 -32.42 20.58 -42.17
C LEU A 197 -33.77 20.05 -41.68
N GLU A 198 -33.85 19.60 -40.45
CA GLU A 198 -35.10 19.18 -39.81
C GLU A 198 -36.07 20.36 -39.66
N GLY A 199 -35.57 21.54 -39.27
CA GLY A 199 -36.34 22.79 -39.26
C GLY A 199 -36.87 23.15 -40.65
N ARG A 200 -36.02 23.11 -41.69
CA ARG A 200 -36.44 23.35 -43.09
C ARG A 200 -37.46 22.32 -43.57
N LYS A 201 -37.27 21.05 -43.25
CA LYS A 201 -38.21 19.97 -43.57
C LYS A 201 -39.57 20.21 -42.92
N SER A 202 -39.60 20.59 -41.64
CA SER A 202 -40.84 20.92 -40.92
C SER A 202 -41.57 22.11 -41.54
N ALA A 203 -40.84 23.18 -41.89
CA ALA A 203 -41.40 24.33 -42.58
C ALA A 203 -42.00 23.96 -43.94
N LEU A 204 -41.27 23.21 -44.77
CA LEU A 204 -41.75 22.73 -46.06
C LEU A 204 -42.98 21.82 -45.94
N LEU A 205 -43.02 20.94 -44.94
CA LEU A 205 -44.19 20.09 -44.68
C LEU A 205 -45.42 20.92 -44.28
N SER A 206 -45.24 21.99 -43.50
CA SER A 206 -46.32 22.93 -43.16
C SER A 206 -46.83 23.66 -44.41
N ASP A 207 -45.92 24.15 -45.26
CA ASP A 207 -46.26 24.82 -46.51
C ASP A 207 -47.00 23.90 -47.49
N ILE A 208 -46.57 22.64 -47.61
CA ILE A 208 -47.25 21.64 -48.43
C ILE A 208 -48.67 21.42 -47.91
N LYS A 209 -48.85 21.17 -46.61
CA LYS A 209 -50.18 21.00 -45.99
C LYS A 209 -51.07 22.23 -46.23
N GLY A 210 -50.51 23.44 -46.11
CA GLY A 210 -51.22 24.68 -46.39
C GLY A 210 -51.67 24.80 -47.86
N LYS A 211 -50.79 24.44 -48.81
CA LYS A 211 -51.12 24.41 -50.24
C LYS A 211 -52.15 23.33 -50.57
N GLU A 212 -52.05 22.14 -49.99
CA GLU A 212 -53.03 21.05 -50.13
C GLU A 212 -54.40 21.48 -49.63
N GLN A 213 -54.48 22.16 -48.48
CA GLN A 213 -55.73 22.69 -47.95
C GLN A 213 -56.34 23.74 -48.88
N ARG A 214 -55.53 24.67 -49.42
CA ARG A 214 -56.00 25.66 -50.41
C ARG A 214 -56.50 25.00 -51.69
N LEU A 215 -55.79 24.00 -52.22
CA LEU A 215 -56.20 23.24 -53.40
C LEU A 215 -57.52 22.49 -53.15
N SER A 216 -57.66 21.86 -51.97
CA SER A 216 -58.89 21.19 -51.53
C SER A 216 -60.07 22.16 -51.45
N GLN A 217 -59.85 23.43 -51.09
CA GLN A 217 -60.87 24.48 -51.09
C GLN A 217 -61.19 25.04 -52.49
N ILE A 218 -60.22 25.11 -53.40
CA ILE A 218 -60.40 25.63 -54.76
C ILE A 218 -61.17 24.64 -55.64
N GLY A 219 -60.90 23.34 -55.52
CA GLY A 219 -61.59 22.27 -56.26
C GLY A 219 -63.12 22.42 -56.29
N PRO A 220 -63.82 22.46 -55.13
CA PRO A 220 -65.27 22.62 -55.09
C PRO A 220 -65.75 23.99 -55.60
N LYS A 221 -64.97 25.07 -55.41
CA LYS A 221 -65.29 26.40 -55.95
C LYS A 221 -65.30 26.39 -57.49
N ILE A 222 -64.34 25.73 -58.13
CA ILE A 222 -64.31 25.57 -59.60
C ILE A 222 -65.51 24.77 -60.08
N VAL A 223 -65.87 23.68 -59.39
CA VAL A 223 -67.08 22.90 -59.72
C VAL A 223 -68.35 23.75 -59.60
N SER A 224 -68.44 24.57 -58.55
CA SER A 224 -69.55 25.50 -58.37
C SER A 224 -69.64 26.54 -59.50
N ILE A 225 -68.51 27.16 -59.86
CA ILE A 225 -68.43 28.12 -60.97
C ILE A 225 -68.80 27.46 -62.30
N LYS A 226 -68.32 26.24 -62.57
CA LYS A 226 -68.70 25.47 -63.74
C LYS A 226 -70.22 25.28 -63.82
N LYS A 227 -70.84 24.86 -62.71
CA LYS A 227 -72.30 24.68 -62.63
C LYS A 227 -73.08 25.99 -62.83
N MET A 228 -72.56 27.12 -62.33
CA MET A 228 -73.15 28.44 -62.57
C MET A 228 -72.98 28.92 -64.02
N ALA A 229 -71.88 28.57 -64.67
CA ALA A 229 -71.57 28.97 -66.04
C ALA A 229 -72.24 28.07 -67.10
N GLU A 230 -72.62 26.83 -66.77
CA GLU A 230 -73.34 25.89 -67.65
C GLU A 230 -74.53 26.51 -68.40
N PRO A 231 -75.49 27.22 -67.76
CA PRO A 231 -76.61 27.83 -68.48
C PRO A 231 -76.21 28.96 -69.44
N LEU A 232 -75.15 29.73 -69.12
CA LEU A 232 -74.62 30.77 -70.00
C LEU A 232 -73.87 30.17 -71.20
N LEU A 233 -73.13 29.07 -70.99
CA LEU A 233 -72.42 28.33 -72.03
C LEU A 233 -73.37 27.64 -73.02
N ASP A 234 -74.50 27.13 -72.53
CA ASP A 234 -75.56 26.59 -73.38
C ASP A 234 -76.25 27.69 -74.20
N LEU A 235 -76.43 28.89 -73.64
CA LEU A 235 -76.99 30.05 -74.34
C LEU A 235 -76.05 30.60 -75.43
N LEU A 236 -74.74 30.59 -75.19
CA LEU A 236 -73.72 31.06 -76.14
C LEU A 236 -73.37 30.02 -77.23
N GLY A 237 -73.95 28.81 -77.20
CA GLY A 237 -73.71 27.77 -78.20
C GLY A 237 -72.30 27.17 -78.19
N VAL A 238 -71.50 27.43 -77.14
CA VAL A 238 -70.11 26.94 -77.01
C VAL A 238 -70.07 25.50 -76.46
N SER A 239 -71.21 24.96 -76.04
CA SER A 239 -71.32 23.62 -75.48
C SER A 239 -71.28 22.54 -76.57
N ARG A 240 -70.06 22.08 -76.88
CA ARG A 240 -69.62 20.66 -76.97
C ARG A 240 -68.31 20.54 -77.76
N GLY A 241 -67.19 20.54 -77.04
CA GLY A 241 -65.86 20.19 -77.56
C GLY A 241 -65.28 19.01 -76.81
N LYS A 242 -65.12 17.88 -77.52
CA LYS A 242 -64.46 16.64 -77.10
C LYS A 242 -63.10 16.89 -76.45
N LYS A 243 -62.68 15.97 -75.58
CA LYS A 243 -61.31 15.84 -75.02
C LYS A 243 -60.25 16.23 -76.06
N THR A 244 -59.66 17.41 -75.95
CA THR A 244 -58.42 17.74 -76.65
C THR A 244 -57.26 17.28 -75.76
N THR A 245 -56.73 16.10 -76.08
CA THR A 245 -55.39 15.69 -75.69
C THR A 245 -54.38 16.64 -76.34
N GLN A 246 -54.11 17.79 -75.70
CA GLN A 246 -52.95 18.60 -76.04
C GLN A 246 -51.80 18.29 -75.08
N LYS A 247 -50.73 17.81 -75.72
CA LYS A 247 -49.41 17.42 -75.22
C LYS A 247 -48.94 18.28 -74.04
N LYS A 248 -48.55 17.60 -72.95
CA LYS A 248 -47.48 18.07 -72.07
C LYS A 248 -46.21 18.17 -72.91
N THR A 249 -45.74 19.39 -73.16
CA THR A 249 -44.33 19.61 -73.47
C THR A 249 -43.51 19.35 -72.20
N LYS A 250 -42.37 18.66 -72.40
CA LYS A 250 -41.34 18.40 -71.40
C LYS A 250 -40.94 19.67 -70.66
#